data_AF-A0A9D0CT35-F1
#
_entry.id   AF-A0A9D0CT35-F1
#
_cell.length_a   1.000
_cell.length_b   1.000
_cell.length_c   1.000
_cell.angle_alpha   90.00
_cell.angle_beta   90.00
_cell.angle_gamma   90.00
#
_symmetry.space_group_name_H-M   'P 1'
#
loop_
_entity.id
_entity.type
_entity.pdbx_description
1 polymer ?
#
loop_
_entity_poly.entity_id
_entity_poly.type
_entity_poly.pdbx_seq_one_letter_code
_entity_poly.pdbx_strand_id
1 'polypeptide(L)'
;FGECGHAWRVAYSFLNTLAGPFDFLDPNYPVPQHILEFTLDQLEQGNLKIDKSENDWMTVTFHDSCNVARASRIGNYPGSQFETPRKVIKAVCNNFVDMSRETIGEGTFCCGGGGGLLTDDLMEVRVKGALPRMTALKDVVENEGVTHMAAICAICKSQFTKVLPYYGFTMDQIVSVHQLVSNAIVLTGQDADGDEEAEASEAAA
;
A
#
# COMPACT_ATOMS: atom_id res chain seq x y z
N PHE A 1 6.44 0.87 -13.11
CA PHE A 1 6.23 2.15 -12.39
C PHE A 1 5.98 1.88 -10.92
N GLY A 2 6.60 2.66 -10.03
CA GLY A 2 6.49 2.46 -8.57
C GLY A 2 5.14 2.91 -7.98
N GLU A 3 5.10 2.94 -6.66
CA GLU A 3 3.92 3.20 -5.81
C GLU A 3 3.24 4.59 -6.02
N CYS A 4 3.91 5.61 -6.54
CA CYS A 4 3.32 6.96 -6.62
C CYS A 4 2.07 7.02 -7.53
N GLY A 5 0.89 7.21 -6.93
CA GLY A 5 -0.38 7.21 -7.67
C GLY A 5 -0.51 8.32 -8.72
N HIS A 6 0.09 9.50 -8.49
CA HIS A 6 0.12 10.55 -9.51
C HIS A 6 1.00 10.16 -10.71
N ALA A 7 2.20 9.65 -10.45
CA ALA A 7 3.10 9.18 -11.51
C ALA A 7 2.48 8.02 -12.28
N TRP A 8 1.79 7.10 -11.59
CA TRP A 8 1.07 6.01 -12.23
C TRP A 8 -0.05 6.50 -13.13
N ARG A 9 -0.88 7.45 -12.67
CA ARG A 9 -1.92 8.05 -13.51
C ARG A 9 -1.33 8.66 -14.78
N VAL A 10 -0.21 9.38 -14.66
CA VAL A 10 0.47 9.95 -15.83
C VAL A 10 0.95 8.87 -16.78
N ALA A 11 1.60 7.82 -16.26
CA ALA A 11 2.07 6.70 -17.06
C ALA A 11 0.89 5.99 -17.77
N TYR A 12 -0.11 5.57 -17.00
CA TYR A 12 -1.29 4.85 -17.47
C TYR A 12 -2.03 5.60 -18.59
N SER A 13 -2.21 6.92 -18.45
CA SER A 13 -3.02 7.70 -19.39
C SER A 13 -2.23 8.36 -20.51
N PHE A 14 -0.94 8.67 -20.31
CA PHE A 14 -0.23 9.62 -21.18
C PHE A 14 1.20 9.21 -21.54
N LEU A 15 1.69 8.03 -21.13
CA LEU A 15 3.09 7.66 -21.36
C LEU A 15 3.49 7.72 -22.84
N ASN A 16 2.67 7.12 -23.72
CA ASN A 16 2.95 7.10 -25.16
C ASN A 16 2.92 8.50 -25.78
N THR A 17 2.06 9.39 -25.29
CA THR A 17 1.99 10.78 -25.77
C THR A 17 3.20 11.59 -25.31
N LEU A 18 3.68 11.37 -24.09
CA LEU A 18 4.76 12.16 -23.49
C LEU A 18 6.16 11.68 -23.89
N ALA A 19 6.34 10.37 -24.05
CA ALA A 19 7.65 9.76 -24.23
C ALA A 19 7.75 8.89 -25.50
N GLY A 20 6.69 8.82 -26.31
CA GLY A 20 6.60 7.91 -27.45
C GLY A 20 6.31 6.47 -27.02
N PRO A 21 6.10 5.55 -27.98
CA PRO A 21 5.88 4.15 -27.68
C PRO A 21 7.17 3.47 -27.22
N PHE A 22 7.05 2.53 -26.29
CA PHE A 22 8.17 1.82 -25.67
C PHE A 22 8.41 0.48 -26.37
N ASP A 23 8.41 0.48 -27.71
CA ASP A 23 8.47 -0.72 -28.56
C ASP A 23 9.81 -1.46 -28.49
N PHE A 24 10.79 -0.88 -27.81
CA PHE A 24 12.10 -1.49 -27.52
C PHE A 24 12.09 -2.40 -26.28
N LEU A 25 11.01 -2.41 -25.50
CA LEU A 25 10.84 -3.31 -24.35
C LEU A 25 10.23 -4.65 -24.79
N ASP A 26 10.43 -5.68 -23.96
CA ASP A 26 9.85 -7.00 -24.19
C ASP A 26 8.31 -6.93 -24.16
N PRO A 27 7.62 -7.26 -25.27
CA PRO A 27 6.17 -7.17 -25.36
C PRO A 27 5.42 -8.20 -24.50
N ASN A 28 6.13 -9.18 -23.92
CA ASN A 28 5.53 -10.13 -22.97
C ASN A 28 5.11 -9.46 -21.65
N TYR A 29 5.64 -8.28 -21.35
CA TYR A 29 5.33 -7.54 -20.14
C TYR A 29 4.48 -6.29 -20.45
N PRO A 30 3.49 -5.92 -19.62
CA PRO A 30 2.70 -4.72 -19.83
C PRO A 30 3.57 -3.45 -19.87
N VAL A 31 3.26 -2.53 -20.78
CA VAL A 31 3.90 -1.21 -20.82
C VAL A 31 2.83 -0.12 -20.95
N PRO A 32 2.64 0.73 -19.93
CA PRO A 32 3.29 0.71 -18.61
C PRO A 32 2.75 -0.41 -17.70
N GLN A 33 3.58 -0.88 -16.76
CA GLN A 33 3.18 -1.81 -15.69
C GLN A 33 3.24 -1.13 -14.32
N HIS A 34 2.21 -1.28 -13.49
CA HIS A 34 2.26 -0.86 -12.09
C HIS A 34 3.00 -1.90 -11.25
N ILE A 35 3.77 -1.47 -10.24
CA ILE A 35 4.57 -2.39 -9.42
C ILE A 35 3.72 -3.44 -8.69
N LEU A 36 2.48 -3.12 -8.31
CA LEU A 36 1.56 -4.12 -7.74
C LEU A 36 1.12 -5.19 -8.74
N GLU A 37 1.07 -4.90 -10.04
CA GLU A 37 0.76 -5.93 -11.05
C GLU A 37 1.90 -6.94 -11.11
N PHE A 38 3.13 -6.44 -11.16
CA PHE A 38 4.32 -7.27 -11.09
C PHE A 38 4.37 -8.08 -9.78
N THR A 39 4.19 -7.43 -8.63
CA THR A 39 4.22 -8.11 -7.33
C THR A 39 3.15 -9.19 -7.22
N LEU A 40 1.91 -8.92 -7.65
CA LEU A 40 0.85 -9.92 -7.61
C LEU A 40 1.18 -11.11 -8.53
N ASP A 41 1.66 -10.85 -9.74
CA ASP A 41 2.07 -11.89 -10.68
C ASP A 41 3.16 -12.81 -10.09
N GLN A 42 4.17 -12.23 -9.44
CA GLN A 42 5.24 -13.01 -8.80
C GLN A 42 4.77 -13.81 -7.57
N LEU A 43 3.78 -13.29 -6.83
CA LEU A 43 3.12 -14.02 -5.74
C LEU A 43 2.29 -15.20 -6.27
N GLU A 44 1.49 -14.98 -7.33
CA GLU A 44 0.62 -15.99 -7.93
C GLU A 44 1.42 -17.11 -8.62
N GLN A 45 2.56 -16.78 -9.23
CA GLN A 45 3.49 -17.76 -9.81
C GLN A 45 4.27 -18.57 -8.77
N GLY A 46 4.23 -18.17 -7.49
CA GLY A 46 5.01 -18.81 -6.43
C GLY A 46 6.51 -18.53 -6.51
N ASN A 47 6.94 -17.48 -7.22
CA ASN A 47 8.34 -17.09 -7.33
C ASN A 47 8.86 -16.43 -6.04
N LEU A 48 7.96 -15.90 -5.21
CA LEU A 48 8.28 -15.30 -3.92
C LEU A 48 7.91 -16.27 -2.79
N LYS A 49 8.90 -16.64 -1.97
CA LYS A 49 8.64 -17.32 -0.69
C LYS A 49 8.17 -16.29 0.32
N ILE A 50 7.01 -16.53 0.93
CA ILE A 50 6.34 -15.59 1.83
C ILE A 50 6.13 -16.21 3.20
N ASP A 51 6.59 -15.53 4.25
CA ASP A 51 6.19 -15.73 5.62
C ASP A 51 5.27 -14.59 6.07
N LYS A 52 3.98 -14.89 6.20
CA LYS A 52 2.97 -13.89 6.55
C LYS A 52 3.04 -13.45 8.01
N SER A 53 3.65 -14.26 8.86
CA SER A 53 3.68 -14.05 10.32
C SER A 53 4.53 -12.84 10.72
N GLU A 54 5.45 -12.43 9.86
CA GLU A 54 6.21 -11.17 9.96
C GLU A 54 5.32 -9.91 10.03
N ASN A 55 4.04 -10.03 9.63
CA ASN A 55 3.05 -8.96 9.73
C ASN A 55 1.96 -9.20 10.79
N ASP A 56 2.01 -10.28 11.58
CA ASP A 56 0.92 -10.65 12.52
C ASP A 56 0.75 -9.68 13.69
N TRP A 57 1.78 -8.88 13.98
CA TRP A 57 1.72 -7.80 14.96
C TRP A 57 0.83 -6.63 14.52
N MET A 58 0.36 -6.61 13.26
CA MET A 58 -0.57 -5.62 12.72
C MET A 58 -1.91 -6.26 12.34
N THR A 59 -3.00 -5.58 12.67
CA THR A 59 -4.28 -5.67 11.93
C THR A 59 -4.34 -4.54 10.91
N VAL A 60 -4.35 -4.87 9.62
CA VAL A 60 -4.17 -3.92 8.52
C VAL A 60 -5.50 -3.60 7.83
N THR A 61 -5.74 -2.32 7.54
CA THR A 61 -6.75 -1.86 6.57
C THR A 61 -6.12 -1.19 5.36
N PHE A 62 -6.89 -0.84 4.32
CA PHE A 62 -6.36 -0.28 3.09
C PHE A 62 -6.97 1.08 2.70
N HIS A 63 -6.10 2.01 2.32
CA HIS A 63 -6.47 3.29 1.72
C HIS A 63 -6.44 3.24 0.19
N ASP A 64 -7.62 3.15 -0.43
CA ASP A 64 -7.77 3.29 -1.88
C ASP A 64 -7.34 4.70 -2.34
N SER A 65 -6.16 4.78 -2.95
CA SER A 65 -5.55 6.04 -3.36
C SER A 65 -6.27 6.67 -4.55
N CYS A 66 -6.69 7.94 -4.44
CA CYS A 66 -7.63 8.56 -5.39
C CYS A 66 -7.16 8.59 -6.86
N ASN A 67 -5.87 8.80 -7.15
CA ASN A 67 -5.36 8.78 -8.53
C ASN A 67 -5.45 7.38 -9.16
N VAL A 68 -5.37 6.34 -8.34
CA VAL A 68 -5.58 4.95 -8.77
C VAL A 68 -7.06 4.66 -8.85
N ALA A 69 -7.77 4.81 -7.73
CA ALA A 69 -9.19 4.49 -7.59
C ALA A 69 -10.10 5.19 -8.61
N ARG A 70 -9.83 6.45 -8.97
CA ARG A 70 -10.72 7.28 -9.80
C ARG A 70 -10.23 7.53 -11.22
N ALA A 71 -8.93 7.39 -11.48
CA ALA A 71 -8.33 7.92 -12.71
C ALA A 71 -7.40 6.95 -13.45
N SER A 72 -7.20 5.74 -12.94
CA SER A 72 -6.41 4.71 -13.63
C SER A 72 -6.88 3.31 -13.24
N ARG A 73 -6.27 2.29 -13.84
CA ARG A 73 -6.41 0.88 -13.42
C ARG A 73 -5.07 0.35 -12.96
N ILE A 74 -5.09 -0.78 -12.26
CA ILE A 74 -3.89 -1.59 -11.99
C ILE A 74 -4.16 -2.94 -12.62
N GLY A 75 -3.59 -3.24 -13.79
CA GLY A 75 -3.91 -4.44 -14.57
C GLY A 75 -4.92 -4.20 -15.69
N ASN A 76 -5.43 -5.30 -16.26
CA ASN A 76 -6.12 -5.32 -17.56
C ASN A 76 -7.66 -5.50 -17.50
N TYR A 77 -8.26 -5.59 -16.31
CA TYR A 77 -9.71 -5.77 -16.15
C TYR A 77 -10.37 -4.65 -15.31
N PRO A 78 -11.68 -4.37 -15.49
CA PRO A 78 -12.39 -3.39 -14.66
C PRO A 78 -12.40 -3.79 -13.18
N GLY A 79 -12.12 -2.84 -12.28
CA GLY A 79 -12.12 -3.08 -10.83
C GLY A 79 -10.77 -3.53 -10.26
N SER A 80 -9.81 -3.86 -11.13
CA SER A 80 -8.49 -4.34 -10.75
C SER A 80 -7.70 -3.34 -9.89
N GLN A 81 -7.99 -2.04 -9.98
CA GLN A 81 -7.42 -0.99 -9.13
C GLN A 81 -7.81 -1.11 -7.64
N PHE A 82 -8.91 -1.80 -7.35
CA PHE A 82 -9.39 -2.06 -5.99
C PHE A 82 -8.96 -3.44 -5.52
N GLU A 83 -9.01 -4.45 -6.41
CA GLU A 83 -8.71 -5.83 -6.07
C GLU A 83 -7.21 -6.09 -5.93
N THR A 84 -6.38 -5.59 -6.84
CA THR A 84 -4.95 -5.92 -6.88
C THR A 84 -4.23 -5.56 -5.58
N PRO A 85 -4.38 -4.35 -5.00
CA PRO A 85 -3.75 -4.04 -3.72
C PRO A 85 -4.20 -4.98 -2.59
N ARG A 86 -5.50 -5.32 -2.55
CA ARG A 86 -6.06 -6.21 -1.53
C ARG A 86 -5.57 -7.65 -1.68
N LYS A 87 -5.45 -8.15 -2.91
CA LYS A 87 -4.88 -9.48 -3.20
C LYS A 87 -3.43 -9.56 -2.72
N VAL A 88 -2.62 -8.54 -3.01
CA VAL A 88 -1.24 -8.47 -2.51
C VAL A 88 -1.21 -8.43 -0.98
N ILE A 89 -1.98 -7.56 -0.32
CA ILE A 89 -2.02 -7.49 1.16
C ILE A 89 -2.41 -8.85 1.77
N LYS A 90 -3.46 -9.50 1.26
CA LYS A 90 -3.92 -10.81 1.77
C LYS A 90 -2.92 -11.94 1.52
N ALA A 91 -2.07 -11.83 0.50
CA ALA A 91 -1.00 -12.77 0.25
C ALA A 91 0.15 -12.63 1.28
N VAL A 92 0.39 -11.44 1.83
CA VAL A 92 1.54 -11.16 2.71
C VAL A 92 1.19 -10.84 4.17
N CYS A 93 -0.08 -10.71 4.52
CA CYS A 93 -0.55 -10.39 5.87
C CYS A 93 -1.76 -11.27 6.25
N ASN A 94 -1.80 -11.80 7.47
CA ASN A 94 -2.90 -12.64 7.94
C ASN A 94 -4.11 -11.82 8.40
N ASN A 95 -3.88 -10.66 9.01
CA ASN A 95 -4.92 -9.86 9.65
C ASN A 95 -5.28 -8.65 8.78
N PHE A 96 -6.30 -8.81 7.93
CA PHE A 96 -6.78 -7.74 7.06
C PHE A 96 -8.27 -7.46 7.26
N VAL A 97 -8.60 -6.19 7.47
CA VAL A 97 -9.97 -5.68 7.61
C VAL A 97 -10.18 -4.51 6.64
N ASP A 98 -11.16 -4.64 5.74
CA ASP A 98 -11.57 -3.52 4.89
C ASP A 98 -12.47 -2.54 5.67
N MET A 99 -12.41 -1.26 5.32
CA MET A 99 -13.38 -0.29 5.84
C MET A 99 -14.76 -0.48 5.19
N SER A 100 -15.78 0.19 5.75
CA SER A 100 -17.13 0.20 5.19
C SER A 100 -17.12 0.47 3.69
N ARG A 101 -17.94 -0.30 2.95
CA ARG A 101 -18.04 -0.26 1.47
C ARG A 101 -18.31 1.14 0.93
N GLU A 102 -19.00 1.99 1.69
CA GLU A 102 -19.32 3.37 1.30
C GLU A 102 -18.10 4.30 1.31
N THR A 103 -16.99 3.86 1.92
CA THR A 103 -15.77 4.65 2.16
C THR A 103 -14.56 4.12 1.39
N ILE A 104 -14.71 3.06 0.60
CA ILE A 104 -13.65 2.39 -0.17
C ILE A 104 -14.05 2.28 -1.65
N GLY A 105 -13.12 1.83 -2.49
CA GLY A 105 -13.37 1.65 -3.92
C GLY A 105 -13.76 2.95 -4.60
N GLU A 106 -14.88 2.94 -5.32
CA GLU A 106 -15.44 4.13 -6.00
C GLU A 106 -15.84 5.24 -5.01
N GLY A 107 -16.28 4.86 -3.81
CA GLY A 107 -16.65 5.78 -2.72
C GLY A 107 -15.46 6.33 -1.94
N THR A 108 -14.22 5.96 -2.29
CA THR A 108 -13.04 6.29 -1.48
C THR A 108 -12.88 7.78 -1.18
N PHE A 109 -12.55 8.10 0.07
CA PHE A 109 -12.19 9.45 0.51
C PHE A 109 -10.72 9.78 0.23
N CYS A 110 -10.48 11.04 -0.14
CA CYS A 110 -9.13 11.60 -0.36
C CYS A 110 -8.32 11.62 0.95
N CYS A 111 -6.99 11.51 0.85
CA CYS A 111 -6.08 11.71 1.98
C CYS A 111 -5.90 13.18 2.39
N GLY A 112 -6.31 14.13 1.54
CA GLY A 112 -6.14 15.57 1.77
C GLY A 112 -4.78 16.17 1.36
N GLY A 113 -3.84 15.36 0.84
CA GLY A 113 -2.47 15.82 0.49
C GLY A 113 -2.17 15.96 -1.01
N GLY A 114 -3.05 15.47 -1.89
CA GLY A 114 -2.85 15.55 -3.34
C GLY A 114 -3.04 16.97 -3.92
N GLY A 115 -2.75 17.15 -5.21
CA GLY A 115 -3.10 18.39 -5.93
C GLY A 115 -2.27 19.63 -5.55
N GLY A 116 -1.03 19.44 -5.11
CA GLY A 116 -0.15 20.54 -4.67
C GLY A 116 -0.36 20.97 -3.22
N LEU A 117 -1.19 20.25 -2.46
CA LEU A 117 -1.48 20.58 -1.07
C LEU A 117 -0.40 20.13 -0.09
N LEU A 118 0.55 19.28 -0.49
CA LEU A 118 1.58 18.68 0.38
C LEU A 118 2.70 19.66 0.80
N THR A 119 2.34 20.86 1.21
CA THR A 119 3.21 21.85 1.85
C THR A 119 2.81 22.01 3.32
N ASP A 120 3.73 22.45 4.17
CA ASP A 120 3.49 22.62 5.59
C ASP A 120 2.63 23.87 5.89
N ASP A 121 2.66 24.88 5.01
CA ASP A 121 1.79 26.07 5.10
C ASP A 121 0.29 25.76 4.97
N LEU A 122 -0.04 24.60 4.39
CA LEU A 122 -1.42 24.16 4.16
C LEU A 122 -1.86 23.07 5.15
N MET A 123 -1.18 22.91 6.28
CA MET A 123 -1.48 21.84 7.25
C MET A 123 -2.95 21.85 7.71
N GLU A 124 -3.53 23.02 7.98
CA GLU A 124 -4.93 23.12 8.39
C GLU A 124 -5.89 22.54 7.33
N VAL A 125 -5.65 22.86 6.06
CA VAL A 125 -6.45 22.34 4.93
C VAL A 125 -6.23 20.85 4.76
N ARG A 126 -4.99 20.38 4.86
CA ARG A 126 -4.61 18.98 4.76
C ARG A 126 -5.30 18.13 5.83
N VAL A 127 -5.31 18.60 7.08
CA VAL A 127 -5.99 17.93 8.21
C VAL A 127 -7.49 17.91 7.94
N LYS A 128 -8.13 19.07 7.73
CA LYS A 128 -9.58 19.14 7.46
C LYS A 128 -10.02 18.30 6.26
N GLY A 129 -9.22 18.28 5.20
CA GLY A 129 -9.49 17.49 4.00
C GLY A 129 -9.39 15.98 4.21
N ALA A 130 -8.61 15.52 5.19
CA ALA A 130 -8.51 14.11 5.56
C ALA A 130 -9.66 13.63 6.44
N LEU A 131 -10.44 14.54 7.06
CA LEU A 131 -11.47 14.21 8.05
C LEU A 131 -12.38 13.04 7.65
N PRO A 132 -12.96 12.98 6.43
CA PRO A 132 -13.82 11.85 6.05
C PRO A 132 -13.10 10.49 6.08
N ARG A 133 -11.82 10.45 5.65
CA ARG A 133 -11.01 9.24 5.73
C ARG A 133 -10.66 8.90 7.17
N MET A 134 -10.37 9.91 8.00
CA MET A 134 -10.04 9.70 9.41
C MET A 134 -11.22 9.17 10.22
N THR A 135 -12.44 9.61 9.91
CA THR A 135 -13.67 9.03 10.48
C THR A 135 -13.80 7.56 10.11
N ALA A 136 -13.59 7.20 8.84
CA ALA A 136 -13.66 5.81 8.38
C ALA A 136 -12.57 4.92 9.01
N LEU A 137 -11.35 5.46 9.19
CA LEU A 137 -10.27 4.73 9.87
C LEU A 137 -10.60 4.53 11.36
N LYS A 138 -11.09 5.56 12.04
CA LYS A 138 -11.44 5.49 13.45
C LYS A 138 -12.52 4.43 13.73
N ASP A 139 -13.52 4.33 12.86
CA ASP A 139 -14.59 3.33 12.94
C ASP A 139 -14.03 1.89 12.98
N VAL A 140 -13.14 1.53 12.05
CA VAL A 140 -12.54 0.18 12.04
C VAL A 140 -11.49 -0.03 13.13
N VAL A 141 -10.87 1.02 13.64
CA VAL A 141 -9.96 0.92 14.79
C VAL A 141 -10.76 0.57 16.04
N GLU A 142 -11.89 1.24 16.28
CA GLU A 142 -12.73 1.05 17.46
C GLU A 142 -13.53 -0.26 17.41
N ASN A 143 -14.05 -0.63 16.23
CA ASN A 143 -15.00 -1.74 16.10
C ASN A 143 -14.37 -3.05 15.60
N GLU A 144 -13.25 -2.99 14.88
CA GLU A 144 -12.64 -4.16 14.21
C GLU A 144 -11.16 -4.37 14.62
N GLY A 145 -10.64 -3.56 15.54
CA GLY A 145 -9.28 -3.69 16.06
C GLY A 145 -8.18 -3.40 15.03
N VAL A 146 -8.48 -2.60 14.00
CA VAL A 146 -7.47 -2.14 13.04
C VAL A 146 -6.39 -1.34 13.76
N THR A 147 -5.13 -1.62 13.43
CA THR A 147 -3.96 -0.96 14.03
C THR A 147 -3.19 -0.13 13.00
N HIS A 148 -3.17 -0.55 11.74
CA HIS A 148 -2.39 0.08 10.68
C HIS A 148 -3.22 0.25 9.41
N MET A 149 -2.97 1.33 8.67
CA MET A 149 -3.55 1.58 7.36
C MET A 149 -2.45 1.49 6.31
N ALA A 150 -2.59 0.59 5.35
CA ALA A 150 -1.70 0.46 4.22
C ALA A 150 -2.12 1.41 3.09
N ALA A 151 -1.15 2.01 2.40
CA ALA A 151 -1.39 2.82 1.22
C ALA A 151 -0.40 2.46 0.10
N ILE A 152 -0.88 2.52 -1.14
CA ILE A 152 -0.03 2.31 -2.32
C ILE A 152 0.59 3.60 -2.80
N CYS A 153 0.04 4.79 -2.48
CA CYS A 153 0.50 6.06 -3.02
C CYS A 153 1.49 6.76 -2.10
N ALA A 154 2.68 7.10 -2.63
CA ALA A 154 3.69 7.88 -1.91
C ALA A 154 3.15 9.19 -1.29
N ILE A 155 2.33 9.95 -2.02
CA ILE A 155 1.71 11.18 -1.49
C ILE A 155 0.76 10.88 -0.33
N CYS A 156 -0.03 9.79 -0.42
CA CYS A 156 -0.92 9.40 0.66
C CYS A 156 -0.12 9.03 1.92
N LYS A 157 1.00 8.30 1.75
CA LYS A 157 1.90 7.98 2.87
C LYS A 157 2.45 9.25 3.53
N SER A 158 3.10 10.12 2.75
CA SER A 158 3.65 11.38 3.27
C SER A 158 2.60 12.28 3.92
N GLN A 159 1.36 12.26 3.41
CA GLN A 159 0.24 12.99 3.99
C GLN A 159 -0.17 12.42 5.34
N PHE A 160 -0.46 11.12 5.42
CA PHE A 160 -0.94 10.50 6.66
C PHE A 160 0.14 10.48 7.74
N THR A 161 1.42 10.37 7.38
CA THR A 161 2.52 10.46 8.36
C THR A 161 2.46 11.76 9.18
N LYS A 162 2.05 12.89 8.58
CA LYS A 162 1.89 14.16 9.31
C LYS A 162 0.47 14.37 9.86
N VAL A 163 -0.56 13.80 9.23
CA VAL A 163 -1.97 14.07 9.59
C VAL A 163 -2.51 13.13 10.65
N LEU A 164 -2.08 11.87 10.71
CA LEU A 164 -2.53 10.88 11.71
C LEU A 164 -2.43 11.40 13.16
N PRO A 165 -1.32 12.06 13.59
CA PRO A 165 -1.20 12.66 14.92
C PRO A 165 -2.29 13.66 15.31
N TYR A 166 -2.82 14.43 14.35
CA TYR A 166 -3.90 15.39 14.63
C TYR A 166 -5.23 14.71 14.99
N TYR A 167 -5.34 13.41 14.73
CA TYR A 167 -6.51 12.59 15.01
C TYR A 167 -6.28 11.56 16.13
N GLY A 168 -5.16 11.65 16.85
CA GLY A 168 -4.85 10.77 17.99
C GLY A 168 -4.18 9.45 17.60
N PHE A 169 -3.68 9.33 16.37
CA PHE A 169 -2.92 8.19 15.88
C PHE A 169 -1.41 8.48 15.87
N THR A 170 -0.56 7.47 15.83
CA THR A 170 0.89 7.64 15.69
C THR A 170 1.31 7.69 14.23
N MET A 171 2.50 8.24 13.96
CA MET A 171 3.00 8.47 12.59
C MET A 171 3.31 7.17 11.83
N ASP A 172 3.60 6.09 12.56
CA ASP A 172 3.98 4.76 12.09
C ASP A 172 2.77 3.87 11.75
N GLN A 173 1.54 4.29 12.10
CA GLN A 173 0.33 3.56 11.74
C GLN A 173 -0.02 3.63 10.24
N ILE A 174 0.70 4.43 9.45
CA ILE A 174 0.63 4.41 7.98
C ILE A 174 1.82 3.63 7.41
N VAL A 175 1.53 2.54 6.71
CA VAL A 175 2.53 1.69 6.05
C VAL A 175 2.32 1.66 4.54
N SER A 176 3.33 1.21 3.79
CA SER A 176 3.15 0.91 2.36
C SER A 176 2.74 -0.53 2.13
N VAL A 177 2.03 -0.81 1.03
CA VAL A 177 1.74 -2.20 0.66
C VAL A 177 3.05 -2.94 0.37
N HIS A 178 4.02 -2.31 -0.30
CA HIS A 178 5.33 -2.94 -0.52
C HIS A 178 6.18 -3.07 0.75
N GLN A 179 5.91 -2.33 1.82
CA GLN A 179 6.51 -2.58 3.13
C GLN A 179 6.00 -3.89 3.72
N LEU A 180 4.70 -4.18 3.63
CA LEU A 180 4.15 -5.48 4.05
C LEU A 180 4.77 -6.64 3.26
N VAL A 181 4.95 -6.44 1.95
CA VAL A 181 5.63 -7.42 1.09
C VAL A 181 7.10 -7.58 1.51
N SER A 182 7.79 -6.48 1.81
CA SER A 182 9.18 -6.50 2.24
C SER A 182 9.39 -7.20 3.58
N ASN A 183 8.44 -7.07 4.52
CA ASN A 183 8.51 -7.78 5.80
C ASN A 183 8.35 -9.30 5.56
N ALA A 184 7.42 -9.67 4.68
CA ALA A 184 7.01 -11.06 4.52
C ALA A 184 7.88 -11.88 3.55
N ILE A 185 8.71 -11.24 2.72
CA ILE A 185 9.51 -11.95 1.73
C ILE A 185 10.72 -12.65 2.39
N VAL A 186 10.89 -13.93 2.07
CA VAL A 186 12.05 -14.73 2.50
C VAL A 186 13.01 -14.87 1.33
N LEU A 187 14.16 -14.21 1.42
CA LEU A 187 15.23 -14.23 0.43
C LEU A 187 16.20 -15.38 0.70
N THR A 188 16.73 -15.99 -0.37
CA THR A 188 17.79 -16.99 -0.27
C THR A 188 19.04 -16.38 0.37
N GLY A 189 19.52 -16.97 1.46
CA GLY A 189 20.65 -16.48 2.26
C GLY A 189 20.27 -15.63 3.47
N GLN A 190 18.98 -15.57 3.82
CA GLN A 190 18.45 -14.84 4.97
C GLN A 190 18.48 -15.67 6.28
N ASP A 191 19.12 -16.84 6.30
CA ASP A 191 19.16 -17.71 7.48
C ASP A 191 20.27 -17.30 8.50
N ALA A 192 19.85 -17.23 9.77
CA ALA A 192 20.59 -17.56 11.02
C ALA A 192 20.99 -16.47 12.05
N ASP A 193 20.38 -15.28 12.12
CA ASP A 193 20.56 -14.44 13.33
C ASP A 193 19.65 -14.88 14.51
N GLY A 194 18.60 -15.68 14.25
CA GLY A 194 17.68 -16.20 15.27
C GLY A 194 18.06 -17.57 15.85
N ASP A 195 18.87 -18.35 15.15
CA ASP A 195 19.28 -19.69 15.59
C ASP A 195 20.52 -19.64 16.50
N GLU A 196 21.37 -18.61 16.39
CA GLU A 196 22.53 -18.44 17.28
C GLU A 196 22.13 -18.12 18.73
N GLU A 197 21.02 -17.41 18.97
CA GLU A 197 20.52 -17.15 20.33
C GLU A 197 19.88 -18.40 20.97
N ALA A 198 19.25 -19.27 20.17
CA ALA A 198 18.67 -20.52 20.64
C ALA A 198 19.77 -21.53 21.01
N GLU A 199 20.78 -21.72 20.16
CA GLU A 199 21.91 -22.61 20.43
C GLU A 199 22.79 -22.11 21.61
N ALA A 200 22.97 -20.80 21.77
CA ALA A 200 23.68 -20.24 22.91
C ALA A 200 22.94 -20.45 24.25
N SER A 201 21.61 -20.53 24.22
CA SER A 201 20.80 -20.78 25.41
C SER A 201 20.78 -22.25 25.83
N GLU A 202 20.84 -23.19 24.88
CA GLU A 202 20.95 -24.63 25.14
C GLU A 202 22.36 -25.05 25.54
N ALA A 203 23.41 -24.38 25.04
CA ALA A 203 24.79 -24.63 25.45
C ALA A 203 25.15 -24.06 26.84
N ALA A 204 24.31 -23.19 27.40
CA ALA A 204 24.48 -22.57 28.71
C ALA A 204 23.61 -23.19 29.83
N ALA A 205 22.81 -24.22 29.52
CA ALA A 205 21.98 -25.00 30.45
C ALA A 205 22.62 -26.35 30.81
#